data_AF-A0A9P6JJU3-F1
#
_entry.id   AF-A0A9P6JJU3-F1
#
_cell.length_a   1.000
_cell.length_b   1.000
_cell.length_c   1.000
_cell.angle_alpha   90.00
_cell.angle_beta   90.00
_cell.angle_gamma   90.00
#
_symmetry.space_group_name_H-M   'P 1'
#
loop_
_entity.id
_entity.type
_entity.pdbx_description
1 polymer ?
#
loop_
_entity_poly.entity_id
_entity_poly.type
_entity_poly.pdbx_seq_one_letter_code
_entity_poly.pdbx_strand_id
1 'polypeptide(L)'
;MDYFILPLRHQNSRLWISGVPISICRQFDWFDDIVNLHEQIYEALCSARDTMTPATDRVSEALRWWVMKAEVYQPYLVKLGHAKDEILRTREDREPDGAGADFGEFIRLRE
;
A
#
# COMPACT_ATOMS: atom_id res chain seq x y z
N MET A 1 -1.43 -8.09 -1.49
CA MET A 1 -0.84 -7.85 -0.15
C MET A 1 -0.10 -9.08 0.36
N ASP A 2 -0.67 -10.27 0.18
CA ASP A 2 -0.38 -11.47 0.96
C ASP A 2 1.04 -12.03 0.83
N TYR A 3 1.68 -11.83 -0.32
CA TYR A 3 2.99 -12.42 -0.60
C TYR A 3 4.17 -11.52 -0.22
N PHE A 4 3.95 -10.21 -0.06
CA PHE A 4 5.06 -9.24 0.09
C PHE A 4 4.91 -8.32 1.31
N ILE A 5 3.70 -7.84 1.61
CA ILE A 5 3.47 -6.88 2.69
C ILE A 5 3.05 -7.59 3.99
N LEU A 6 2.14 -8.57 3.91
CA LEU A 6 1.70 -9.30 5.10
C LEU A 6 2.83 -10.04 5.83
N PRO A 7 3.81 -10.68 5.15
CA PRO A 7 4.92 -11.34 5.83
C PRO A 7 5.81 -10.41 6.63
N LEU A 8 5.77 -9.10 6.36
CA LEU A 8 6.54 -8.06 7.05
C LEU A 8 5.79 -7.44 8.24
N ARG A 9 4.54 -7.85 8.49
CA ARG A 9 3.78 -7.42 9.66
C ARG A 9 3.78 -8.51 10.75
N HIS A 10 3.72 -8.07 12.00
CA HIS A 10 3.37 -8.96 13.11
C HIS A 10 1.96 -9.53 12.87
N GLN A 11 1.78 -10.81 13.22
CA GLN A 11 0.50 -11.49 13.04
C GLN A 11 -0.64 -10.69 13.70
N ASN A 12 -1.72 -10.47 12.94
CA ASN A 12 -2.90 -9.74 13.37
C ASN A 12 -2.63 -8.31 13.90
N SER A 13 -1.57 -7.66 13.43
CA SER A 13 -1.18 -6.33 13.87
C SER A 13 -0.78 -5.43 12.71
N ARG A 14 -0.89 -4.12 12.93
CA ARG A 14 -0.34 -3.08 12.04
C ARG A 14 1.15 -2.83 12.27
N LEU A 15 1.77 -3.48 13.26
CA LEU A 15 3.18 -3.31 13.55
C LEU A 15 4.06 -4.06 12.57
N TRP A 16 5.05 -3.36 12.01
CA TRP A 16 6.10 -3.92 11.17
C TRP A 16 7.09 -4.75 12.00
N ILE A 17 7.68 -5.79 11.41
CA ILE A 17 8.79 -6.51 12.02
C ILE A 17 10.01 -5.60 12.16
N SER A 18 10.91 -5.93 13.09
CA SER A 18 12.18 -5.21 13.22
C SER A 18 13.00 -5.31 11.93
N GLY A 19 13.75 -4.26 11.61
CA GLY A 19 14.64 -4.22 10.44
C GLY A 19 14.01 -3.73 9.14
N VAL A 20 12.70 -3.47 9.10
CA VAL A 20 12.08 -2.77 7.97
C VAL A 20 12.29 -1.26 8.12
N PRO A 21 12.91 -0.58 7.14
CA PRO A 21 13.10 0.86 7.21
C PRO A 21 11.78 1.63 7.31
N ILE A 22 11.77 2.69 8.13
CA ILE A 22 10.55 3.46 8.46
C ILE A 22 9.90 4.07 7.21
N SER A 23 10.68 4.47 6.22
CA SER A 23 10.18 4.99 4.94
C SER A 23 9.38 3.94 4.16
N ILE A 24 9.83 2.68 4.17
CA ILE A 24 9.20 1.53 3.52
C ILE A 24 7.93 1.14 4.27
N CYS A 25 8.00 1.09 5.60
CA CYS A 25 6.83 0.94 6.47
C CYS A 25 5.73 1.94 6.10
N ARG A 26 6.08 3.24 6.03
CA ARG A 26 5.14 4.31 5.65
C ARG A 26 4.62 4.14 4.22
N GLN A 27 5.46 3.72 3.29
CA GLN A 27 5.05 3.49 1.90
C GLN A 27 3.98 2.39 1.82
N PHE A 28 4.16 1.30 2.57
CA PHE A 28 3.18 0.23 2.64
C PHE A 28 1.92 0.60 3.42
N ASP A 29 2.03 1.43 4.47
CA ASP A 29 0.85 1.96 5.17
C ASP A 29 0.00 2.82 4.23
N TRP A 30 0.59 3.73 3.44
CA TRP A 30 -0.17 4.49 2.43
C TRP A 30 -0.74 3.61 1.32
N PHE A 31 -0.05 2.53 0.96
CA PHE A 31 -0.61 1.55 0.01
C PHE A 31 -1.85 0.85 0.58
N ASP A 32 -1.83 0.48 1.86
CA ASP A 32 -2.99 -0.08 2.56
C ASP A 32 -4.16 0.90 2.56
N ASP A 33 -3.91 2.18 2.84
CA ASP A 33 -4.95 3.22 2.78
C ASP A 33 -5.54 3.36 1.36
N ILE A 34 -4.71 3.24 0.31
CA ILE A 34 -5.17 3.23 -1.09
C ILE A 34 -6.03 2.00 -1.38
N VAL A 35 -5.63 0.81 -0.94
CA VAL A 35 -6.42 -0.42 -1.13
C VAL A 35 -7.77 -0.29 -0.43
N ASN A 36 -7.77 0.16 0.83
CA ASN A 36 -8.99 0.40 1.61
C ASN A 36 -9.92 1.44 0.93
N LEU A 37 -9.36 2.46 0.27
CA LEU A 37 -10.13 3.42 -0.52
C LEU A 37 -10.78 2.74 -1.73
N HIS A 38 -10.05 1.89 -2.44
CA HIS A 38 -10.58 1.15 -3.61
C HIS A 38 -11.65 0.13 -3.24
N GLU A 39 -11.53 -0.55 -2.10
CA GLU A 39 -12.58 -1.44 -1.58
C GLU A 39 -13.88 -0.65 -1.34
N GLN A 40 -13.81 0.51 -0.69
CA GLN A 40 -14.98 1.36 -0.47
C GLN A 40 -15.59 1.90 -1.77
N ILE A 41 -14.75 2.28 -2.75
CA ILE A 41 -15.22 2.71 -4.07
C ILE A 41 -15.95 1.55 -4.76
N TYR A 42 -15.37 0.36 -4.74
CA TYR A 42 -15.95 -0.83 -5.34
C TYR A 42 -17.32 -1.16 -4.71
N GLU A 43 -17.42 -1.16 -3.38
CA GLU A 43 -18.69 -1.37 -2.67
C GLU A 43 -19.75 -0.34 -3.06
N ALA A 44 -19.37 0.94 -3.15
CA ALA A 44 -20.27 2.01 -3.55
C ALA A 44 -20.77 1.83 -5.00
N LEU A 45 -19.89 1.42 -5.91
CA LEU A 45 -20.25 1.14 -7.31
C LEU A 45 -21.14 -0.10 -7.43
N CYS A 46 -20.88 -1.17 -6.68
CA CYS A 46 -21.76 -2.34 -6.63
C CYS A 46 -23.15 -1.97 -6.10
N SER A 47 -23.23 -1.19 -5.02
CA SER A 47 -24.50 -0.72 -4.47
C SER A 47 -25.28 0.12 -5.49
N ALA A 48 -24.62 1.05 -6.19
CA ALA A 48 -25.26 1.87 -7.22
C ALA A 48 -25.77 1.03 -8.40
N ARG A 49 -25.02 0.01 -8.83
CA ARG A 49 -25.43 -0.95 -9.87
C ARG A 49 -26.68 -1.72 -9.46
N ASP A 50 -26.71 -2.22 -8.22
CA ASP A 50 -27.75 -3.16 -7.77
C ASP A 50 -29.07 -2.46 -7.37
N THR A 51 -29.04 -1.16 -7.10
CA THR A 51 -30.21 -0.41 -6.59
C THR A 51 -30.82 0.57 -7.59
N MET A 52 -30.15 0.90 -8.71
CA MET A 52 -30.58 2.03 -9.56
C MET A 52 -30.61 1.70 -11.05
N THR A 53 -31.74 1.98 -11.70
CA THR A 53 -31.92 1.95 -13.16
C THR A 53 -32.26 3.35 -13.68
N PRO A 54 -31.61 3.84 -14.76
CA PRO A 54 -30.55 3.21 -15.56
C PRO A 54 -29.14 3.41 -14.94
N ALA A 55 -28.28 2.40 -15.10
CA ALA A 55 -26.98 2.31 -14.42
C ALA A 55 -25.92 3.35 -14.86
N THR A 56 -26.08 3.97 -16.03
CA THR A 56 -25.05 4.80 -16.67
C THR A 56 -24.95 6.22 -16.13
N ASP A 57 -26.07 6.82 -15.70
CA ASP A 57 -26.10 8.26 -15.40
C ASP A 57 -25.55 8.61 -14.01
N ARG A 58 -25.28 7.61 -13.15
CA ARG A 58 -24.96 7.84 -11.73
C ARG A 58 -23.67 7.21 -11.19
N VAL A 59 -22.88 6.55 -12.04
CA VAL A 59 -21.49 6.18 -11.68
C VAL A 59 -20.67 7.42 -11.35
N SER A 60 -20.89 8.51 -12.08
CA SER A 60 -20.26 9.82 -11.84
C SER A 60 -20.66 10.41 -10.48
N GLU A 61 -21.93 10.28 -10.06
CA GLU A 61 -22.41 10.71 -8.74
C GLU A 61 -21.77 9.89 -7.61
N ALA A 62 -21.69 8.57 -7.78
CA ALA A 62 -21.04 7.68 -6.81
C ALA A 62 -19.54 8.00 -6.67
N LEU A 63 -18.85 8.29 -7.79
CA LEU A 63 -17.42 8.63 -7.80
C LEU A 63 -17.10 10.02 -7.23
N ARG A 64 -18.03 10.98 -7.33
CA ARG A 64 -17.80 12.37 -6.92
C ARG A 64 -17.32 12.50 -5.47
N TRP A 65 -17.87 11.71 -4.55
CA TRP A 65 -17.49 11.71 -3.14
C TRP A 65 -16.05 11.24 -2.91
N TRP A 66 -15.55 10.34 -3.76
CA TRP A 66 -14.24 9.72 -3.61
C TRP A 66 -13.11 10.55 -4.22
N VAL A 67 -13.41 11.50 -5.11
CA VAL A 67 -12.41 12.38 -5.73
C VAL A 67 -11.58 13.12 -4.68
N MET A 68 -12.20 13.66 -3.64
CA MET A 68 -11.47 14.35 -2.57
C MET A 68 -10.62 13.38 -1.73
N LYS A 69 -11.11 12.15 -1.52
CA LYS A 69 -10.39 11.11 -0.77
C LYS A 69 -9.19 10.55 -1.53
N ALA A 70 -9.08 10.80 -2.84
CA ALA A 70 -7.89 10.45 -3.61
C ALA A 70 -6.63 11.21 -3.16
N GLU A 71 -6.75 12.21 -2.26
CA GLU A 71 -5.60 12.85 -1.61
C GLU A 71 -4.68 11.85 -0.88
N VAL A 72 -5.20 10.69 -0.46
CA VAL A 72 -4.42 9.60 0.15
C VAL A 72 -3.25 9.15 -0.72
N TYR A 73 -3.33 9.36 -2.04
CA TYR A 73 -2.25 9.06 -2.98
C TYR A 73 -1.07 10.02 -2.86
N GLN A 74 -1.27 11.26 -2.39
CA GLN A 74 -0.23 12.28 -2.39
C GLN A 74 1.06 11.85 -1.68
N PRO A 75 1.03 11.40 -0.41
CA PRO A 75 2.24 10.98 0.27
C PRO A 75 2.86 9.72 -0.38
N TYR A 76 2.03 8.78 -0.85
CA TYR A 76 2.48 7.59 -1.56
C TYR A 76 3.29 7.95 -2.82
N LEU A 77 2.74 8.83 -3.67
CA LEU A 77 3.37 9.22 -4.94
C LEU A 77 4.65 10.03 -4.73
N VAL A 78 4.64 10.98 -3.78
CA VAL A 78 5.81 11.83 -3.49
C VAL A 78 6.98 11.02 -2.93
N LYS A 79 6.70 9.96 -2.17
CA LYS A 79 7.74 9.18 -1.49
C LYS A 79 8.14 7.90 -2.22
N LEU A 80 7.41 7.50 -3.26
CA LEU A 80 7.64 6.26 -3.99
C LEU A 80 9.08 6.13 -4.51
N GLY A 81 9.65 7.21 -5.07
CA GLY A 81 11.03 7.21 -5.55
C GLY A 81 12.04 6.93 -4.43
N HIS A 82 11.89 7.63 -3.30
CA HIS A 82 12.75 7.43 -2.14
C HIS A 82 12.62 6.01 -1.56
N ALA A 83 11.38 5.49 -1.45
CA ALA A 83 11.14 4.14 -0.97
C ALA A 83 11.76 3.09 -1.90
N LYS A 84 11.66 3.29 -3.22
CA LYS A 84 12.33 2.43 -4.21
C LYS A 84 13.84 2.45 -4.05
N ASP A 85 14.45 3.63 -3.94
CA ASP A 85 15.90 3.75 -3.81
C ASP A 85 16.41 3.15 -2.48
N GLU A 86 15.59 3.19 -1.43
CA GLU A 86 15.90 2.53 -0.16
C GLU A 86 15.79 1.02 -0.24
N ILE A 87 14.77 0.48 -0.93
CA ILE A 87 14.67 -0.97 -1.21
C ILE A 87 15.90 -1.45 -1.98
N LEU A 88 16.34 -0.70 -2.98
CA LEU A 88 17.54 -1.04 -3.77
C LEU A 88 18.80 -1.02 -2.91
N ARG A 89 18.98 0.02 -2.08
CA ARG A 89 20.12 0.10 -1.14
C ARG A 89 20.12 -1.07 -0.16
N THR A 90 18.99 -1.35 0.50
CA THR A 90 18.91 -2.45 1.47
C THR A 90 19.12 -3.82 0.82
N ARG A 91 18.82 -3.98 -0.47
CA ARG A 91 19.15 -5.19 -1.23
C ARG A 91 20.65 -5.33 -1.51
N GLU A 92 21.34 -4.22 -1.79
CA GLU A 92 22.77 -4.21 -2.13
C GLU A 92 23.66 -4.24 -0.89
N ASP A 93 23.18 -3.70 0.22
CA ASP A 93 23.85 -3.75 1.52
C ASP A 93 23.99 -5.22 1.98
N ARG A 94 25.24 -5.66 2.08
CA ARG A 94 25.65 -7.01 2.51
C ARG A 94 26.28 -7.01 3.91
N GLU A 95 26.21 -5.89 4.62
CA GLU A 95 26.77 -5.81 5.96
C GLU A 95 25.98 -6.73 6.91
N PRO A 96 26.63 -7.72 7.56
CA PRO A 96 25.94 -8.73 8.37
C PRO A 96 25.23 -8.16 9.62
N ASP A 97 25.66 -6.99 10.11
CA ASP A 97 25.18 -6.37 11.35
C ASP A 97 24.39 -5.05 11.12
N GLY A 98 24.05 -4.74 9.86
CA GLY A 98 23.28 -3.54 9.52
C GLY A 98 21.80 -3.66 9.90
N ALA A 99 21.17 -2.55 10.31
CA ALA A 99 19.77 -2.47 10.75
C ALA A 99 18.69 -2.80 9.67
N GLY A 100 19.09 -3.40 8.54
CA GLY A 100 18.23 -3.82 7.44
C GLY A 100 18.65 -5.15 6.78
N ALA A 101 19.58 -5.90 7.37
CA ALA A 101 20.08 -7.16 6.79
C ALA A 101 18.96 -8.19 6.55
N ASP A 102 18.10 -8.42 7.54
CA ASP A 102 16.96 -9.34 7.46
C ASP A 102 15.96 -8.93 6.37
N PHE A 103 15.68 -7.63 6.26
CA PHE A 103 14.76 -7.10 5.24
C PHE A 103 15.36 -7.22 3.82
N GLY A 104 16.67 -6.96 3.67
CA GLY A 104 17.37 -7.15 2.41
C GLY A 104 17.42 -8.61 1.96
N GLU A 105 17.61 -9.55 2.90
CA GLU A 105 17.52 -10.99 2.63
C GLU A 105 16.10 -11.41 2.22
N PHE A 106 15.08 -10.92 2.94
CA PHE A 106 13.68 -11.16 2.58
C PHE A 106 13.38 -10.72 1.14
N ILE A 107 13.81 -9.53 0.72
CA ILE A 107 13.61 -9.04 -0.65
C ILE A 107 14.28 -9.99 -1.66
N ARG A 108 15.51 -10.44 -1.40
CA ARG A 108 16.25 -11.34 -2.31
C ARG A 108 15.60 -12.72 -2.43
N LEU A 109 14.95 -13.22 -1.38
CA LEU A 109 14.29 -14.53 -1.38
C LEU A 109 12.96 -14.55 -2.15
N ARG A 110 12.35 -13.37 -2.37
CA ARG A 110 11.00 -13.22 -2.96
C ARG A 110 11.01 -12.93 -4.46
N GLU A 111 12.18 -12.78 -5.08
CA GLU A 111 12.38 -12.64 -6.52
C GLU A 111 12.51 -14.03 -7.18
#